data_AF-A0A7V7VQI3-F1
#
_entry.id   AF-A0A7V7VQI3-F1
#
_cell.length_a   1.000
_cell.length_b   1.000
_cell.length_c   1.000
_cell.angle_alpha   90.00
_cell.angle_beta   90.00
_cell.angle_gamma   90.00
#
_symmetry.space_group_name_H-M   'P 1'
#
loop_
_entity.id
_entity.type
_entity.pdbx_description
1 polymer ?
#
loop_
_entity_poly.entity_id
_entity_poly.type
_entity_poly.pdbx_seq_one_letter_code
_entity_poly.pdbx_strand_id
1 'polypeptide(L)'
;MVAPPLEEAIVDPNSPLKKVPFLYHFTDRRNLDLIRQRGGLFPIAQLIAGGVTVPAPGGNEWSRDADALKGMGNYVHLCFRNSHPMEFVARRDGRITDSIFLRIHPAVLDFNGVRFTNDVSNKSGVESVPIEQAAALIDFEVLYTRTDWRDPAIQQRLLQAEKYEVLVPSQIPLELIGNI
;
A
#
# COMPACT_ATOMS: atom_id res chain seq x y z
N MET A 1 -34.55 -13.54 -5.36
CA MET A 1 -33.57 -13.69 -4.28
C MET A 1 -32.92 -12.35 -4.08
N VAL A 2 -33.21 -11.68 -2.97
CA VAL A 2 -32.61 -10.39 -2.62
C VAL A 2 -31.23 -10.71 -2.05
N ALA A 3 -30.17 -10.11 -2.60
CA ALA A 3 -28.84 -10.26 -2.04
C ALA A 3 -28.88 -9.83 -0.56
N PRO A 4 -28.24 -10.57 0.37
CA PRO A 4 -28.19 -10.16 1.75
C PRO A 4 -27.55 -8.76 1.84
N PRO A 5 -27.94 -7.93 2.82
CA PRO A 5 -27.26 -6.66 3.05
C PRO A 5 -25.78 -6.96 3.27
N LEU A 6 -24.90 -6.17 2.65
CA LEU A 6 -23.49 -6.13 3.01
C LEU A 6 -23.45 -5.72 4.48
N GLU A 7 -23.31 -6.70 5.39
CA GLU A 7 -22.91 -6.41 6.77
C GLU A 7 -21.68 -5.51 6.68
N GLU A 8 -21.75 -4.34 7.30
CA GLU A 8 -20.58 -3.48 7.48
C GLU A 8 -19.52 -4.35 8.16
N ALA A 9 -18.56 -4.81 7.36
CA ALA A 9 -17.49 -5.67 7.83
C ALA A 9 -16.56 -4.78 8.66
N ILE A 10 -16.89 -4.63 9.93
CA ILE A 10 -16.03 -3.96 10.89
C ILE A 10 -14.89 -4.94 11.17
N VAL A 11 -13.65 -4.51 10.94
CA VAL A 11 -12.45 -5.29 11.31
C VAL A 11 -12.59 -5.74 12.76
N ASP A 12 -12.59 -7.06 13.00
CA ASP A 12 -12.72 -7.67 14.34
C ASP A 12 -11.79 -6.94 15.33
N PRO A 13 -12.31 -6.44 16.48
CA PRO A 13 -11.50 -5.77 17.50
C PRO A 13 -10.29 -6.59 17.98
N ASN A 14 -10.37 -7.92 17.91
CA ASN A 14 -9.31 -8.84 18.29
C ASN A 14 -8.38 -9.21 17.11
N SER A 15 -8.64 -8.68 15.92
CA SER A 15 -7.85 -8.94 14.73
C SER A 15 -6.39 -8.51 14.92
N PRO A 16 -5.41 -9.33 14.48
CA PRO A 16 -4.01 -8.92 14.46
C PRO A 16 -3.77 -7.65 13.61
N LEU A 17 -4.67 -7.32 12.68
CA LEU A 17 -4.64 -6.06 11.93
C LEU A 17 -4.66 -4.82 12.83
N LYS A 18 -5.36 -4.88 13.97
CA LYS A 18 -5.41 -3.77 14.94
C LYS A 18 -4.08 -3.55 15.66
N LYS A 19 -3.13 -4.50 15.55
CA LYS A 19 -1.78 -4.41 16.13
C LYS A 19 -0.75 -3.87 15.13
N VAL A 20 -1.14 -3.61 13.88
CA VAL A 20 -0.27 -2.98 12.88
C VAL A 20 0.09 -1.58 13.38
N PRO A 21 1.38 -1.27 13.63
CA PRO A 21 1.76 0.01 14.22
C PRO A 21 1.67 1.14 13.20
N PHE A 22 2.15 0.90 11.97
CA PHE A 22 2.14 1.80 10.84
C PHE A 22 2.12 1.01 9.55
N LEU A 23 1.56 1.63 8.51
CA LEU A 23 1.83 1.26 7.12
C LEU A 23 2.77 2.29 6.50
N TYR A 24 3.27 2.00 5.31
CA TYR A 24 4.22 2.87 4.63
C TYR A 24 3.85 3.13 3.19
N HIS A 25 3.99 4.37 2.75
CA HIS A 25 3.94 4.76 1.35
C HIS A 25 5.32 5.27 0.93
N PHE A 26 5.98 4.61 -0.01
CA PHE A 26 7.24 5.13 -0.55
C PHE A 26 6.98 6.13 -1.67
N THR A 27 7.73 7.22 -1.66
CA THR A 27 7.65 8.27 -2.68
C THR A 27 8.98 9.00 -2.80
N ASP A 28 9.11 9.86 -3.79
CA ASP A 28 10.25 10.77 -3.90
C ASP A 28 9.99 12.06 -3.12
N ARG A 29 11.02 12.62 -2.46
CA ARG A 29 10.90 13.86 -1.69
C ARG A 29 10.37 15.05 -2.52
N ARG A 30 10.59 15.06 -3.83
CA ARG A 30 10.04 16.09 -4.75
C ARG A 30 8.51 16.11 -4.77
N ASN A 31 7.85 15.05 -4.33
CA ASN A 31 6.39 14.99 -4.26
C ASN A 31 5.80 15.56 -2.96
N LEU A 32 6.60 15.79 -1.92
CA LEU A 32 6.09 16.15 -0.58
C LEU A 32 5.31 17.46 -0.57
N ASP A 33 5.77 18.47 -1.30
CA ASP A 33 5.07 19.76 -1.36
C ASP A 33 3.69 19.62 -2.03
N LEU A 34 3.58 18.80 -3.08
CA LEU A 34 2.30 18.52 -3.71
C LEU A 34 1.37 17.78 -2.74
N ILE A 35 1.87 16.79 -1.99
CA ILE A 35 1.07 16.04 -1.01
C ILE A 35 0.55 16.99 0.08
N ARG A 36 1.39 17.91 0.60
CA ARG A 36 0.96 18.92 1.57
C ARG A 36 -0.08 19.88 1.00
N GLN A 37 0.16 20.41 -0.20
CA GLN A 37 -0.76 21.35 -0.86
C GLN A 37 -2.13 20.73 -1.16
N ARG A 38 -2.18 19.42 -1.42
CA ARG A 38 -3.42 18.68 -1.67
C ARG A 38 -4.09 18.14 -0.40
N GLY A 39 -3.44 18.27 0.75
CA GLY A 39 -3.97 17.80 2.03
C GLY A 39 -3.93 16.28 2.19
N GLY A 40 -3.03 15.57 1.49
CA GLY A 40 -2.89 14.12 1.64
C GLY A 40 -2.41 13.37 0.41
N LEU A 41 -2.40 12.04 0.52
CA LEU A 41 -2.11 11.11 -0.58
C LEU A 41 -3.42 10.77 -1.30
N PHE A 42 -3.39 10.78 -2.62
CA PHE A 42 -4.55 10.46 -3.46
C PHE A 42 -4.24 9.25 -4.34
N PRO A 43 -5.25 8.44 -4.68
CA PRO A 43 -5.15 7.54 -5.82
C PRO A 43 -4.67 8.31 -7.06
N ILE A 44 -3.66 7.78 -7.75
CA ILE A 44 -3.02 8.49 -8.86
C ILE A 44 -4.00 8.79 -10.01
N ALA A 45 -5.01 7.93 -10.21
CA ALA A 45 -6.07 8.16 -11.19
C ALA A 45 -6.90 9.41 -10.89
N GLN A 46 -7.14 9.72 -9.61
CA GLN A 46 -7.86 10.93 -9.20
C GLN A 46 -7.01 12.19 -9.46
N LEU A 47 -5.70 12.13 -9.23
CA LEU A 47 -4.78 13.22 -9.57
C LEU A 47 -4.75 13.48 -11.08
N ILE A 48 -4.65 12.43 -11.89
CA ILE A 48 -4.65 12.53 -13.35
C ILE A 48 -5.98 13.10 -13.86
N ALA A 49 -7.11 12.60 -13.38
CA ALA A 49 -8.44 13.11 -13.75
C ALA A 49 -8.63 14.59 -13.37
N GLY A 50 -8.01 15.03 -12.27
CA GLY A 50 -7.98 16.42 -11.82
C GLY A 50 -6.94 17.30 -12.51
N GLY A 51 -6.25 16.81 -13.55
CA GLY A 51 -5.23 17.57 -14.28
C GLY A 51 -3.96 17.84 -13.47
N VAL A 52 -3.68 17.03 -12.45
CA VAL A 52 -2.54 17.21 -11.54
C VAL A 52 -1.36 16.38 -12.01
N THR A 53 -0.22 17.04 -12.24
CA THR A 53 1.03 16.36 -12.54
C THR A 53 1.83 16.09 -11.27
N VAL A 54 2.16 14.82 -11.02
CA VAL A 54 3.08 14.43 -9.94
C VAL A 54 4.52 14.67 -10.38
N PRO A 55 5.35 15.40 -9.61
CA PRO A 55 6.72 15.75 -10.00
C PRO A 55 7.63 14.55 -10.29
N ALA A 56 7.51 13.49 -9.48
CA ALA A 56 8.35 12.30 -9.55
C ALA A 56 7.54 11.02 -9.23
N PRO A 57 6.70 10.53 -10.15
CA PRO A 57 5.88 9.35 -9.89
C PRO A 57 6.73 8.09 -9.69
N GLY A 58 6.36 7.27 -8.70
CA GLY A 58 7.05 6.01 -8.40
C GLY A 58 6.76 4.87 -9.39
N GLY A 59 5.76 5.00 -10.26
CA GLY A 59 5.47 4.07 -11.36
C GLY A 59 6.16 4.47 -12.68
N ASN A 60 6.43 3.51 -13.56
CA ASN A 60 6.84 3.75 -14.96
C ASN A 60 5.63 3.65 -15.91
N GLU A 61 5.78 4.03 -17.18
CA GLU A 61 4.70 3.95 -18.18
C GLU A 61 4.09 2.54 -18.27
N TRP A 62 4.90 1.49 -18.21
CA TRP A 62 4.42 0.10 -18.19
C TRP A 62 3.58 -0.26 -16.97
N SER A 63 3.93 0.23 -15.78
CA SER A 63 3.08 0.08 -14.60
C SER A 63 1.78 0.83 -14.79
N ARG A 64 1.77 1.99 -15.49
CA ARG A 64 0.54 2.75 -15.73
C ARG A 64 -0.41 2.02 -16.70
N ASP A 65 0.12 1.32 -17.70
CA ASP A 65 -0.68 0.48 -18.60
C ASP A 65 -1.24 -0.75 -17.87
N ALA A 66 -0.41 -1.45 -17.09
CA ALA A 66 -0.85 -2.59 -16.27
C ALA A 66 -1.86 -2.17 -15.18
N ASP A 67 -1.63 -1.01 -14.56
CA ASP A 67 -2.51 -0.40 -13.57
C ASP A 67 -3.81 0.07 -14.22
N ALA A 68 -3.79 0.53 -15.48
CA ALA A 68 -5.00 0.90 -16.23
C ALA A 68 -5.86 -0.33 -16.54
N LEU A 69 -5.25 -1.45 -16.91
CA LEU A 69 -5.97 -2.71 -17.12
C LEU A 69 -6.60 -3.27 -15.83
N LYS A 70 -5.91 -3.12 -14.70
CA LYS A 70 -6.36 -3.64 -13.40
C LYS A 70 -7.09 -2.62 -12.51
N GLY A 71 -7.14 -1.36 -12.92
CA GLY A 71 -7.65 -0.27 -12.11
C GLY A 71 -6.84 0.03 -10.84
N MET A 72 -5.56 -0.35 -10.77
CA MET A 72 -4.71 -0.14 -9.57
C MET A 72 -4.46 1.34 -9.29
N GLY A 73 -4.49 2.19 -10.34
CA GLY A 73 -4.42 3.63 -10.17
C GLY A 73 -5.56 4.24 -9.34
N ASN A 74 -6.63 3.49 -9.07
CA ASN A 74 -7.74 3.88 -8.21
C ASN A 74 -7.45 3.68 -6.71
N TYR A 75 -6.25 3.24 -6.34
CA TYR A 75 -5.85 3.05 -4.95
C TYR A 75 -4.57 3.82 -4.60
N VAL A 76 -4.43 4.20 -3.33
CA VAL A 76 -3.14 4.50 -2.72
C VAL A 76 -2.53 3.18 -2.25
N HIS A 77 -1.34 2.87 -2.73
CA HIS A 77 -0.62 1.65 -2.36
C HIS A 77 0.21 1.89 -1.11
N LEU A 78 0.02 1.04 -0.11
CA LEU A 78 0.76 1.02 1.13
C LEU A 78 1.43 -0.35 1.31
N CYS A 79 2.56 -0.39 2.00
CA CYS A 79 3.28 -1.61 2.35
C CYS A 79 3.47 -1.72 3.87
N PHE A 80 3.67 -2.93 4.37
CA PHE A 80 3.80 -3.18 5.82
C PHE A 80 5.16 -2.81 6.39
N ARG A 81 6.18 -2.62 5.53
CA ARG A 81 7.55 -2.30 5.94
C ARG A 81 8.05 -1.02 5.29
N ASN A 82 9.07 -0.42 5.88
CA ASN A 82 9.81 0.72 5.33
C ASN A 82 10.83 0.31 4.24
N SER A 83 10.49 -0.74 3.48
CA SER A 83 11.27 -1.30 2.38
C SER A 83 10.30 -1.98 1.44
N HIS A 84 10.50 -1.86 0.13
CA HIS A 84 9.66 -2.54 -0.85
C HIS A 84 10.46 -2.84 -2.12
N PRO A 85 10.35 -4.03 -2.74
CA PRO A 85 11.09 -4.35 -3.97
C PRO A 85 10.85 -3.35 -5.10
N MET A 86 9.64 -2.80 -5.22
CA MET A 86 9.31 -1.80 -6.25
C MET A 86 9.97 -0.44 -6.00
N GLU A 87 10.30 -0.10 -4.75
CA GLU A 87 11.08 1.10 -4.45
C GLU A 87 12.51 0.96 -4.96
N PHE A 88 13.14 -0.20 -4.72
CA PHE A 88 14.49 -0.50 -5.20
C PHE A 88 14.57 -0.42 -6.73
N VAL A 89 13.58 -0.99 -7.42
CA VAL A 89 13.46 -0.91 -8.88
C VAL A 89 13.28 0.55 -9.33
N ALA A 90 12.39 1.31 -8.68
CA ALA A 90 12.17 2.72 -9.01
C ALA A 90 13.42 3.61 -8.83
N ARG A 91 14.25 3.31 -7.83
CA ARG A 91 15.53 3.98 -7.63
C ARG A 91 16.57 3.60 -8.67
N ARG A 92 16.71 2.31 -8.95
CA ARG A 92 17.65 1.81 -9.96
C ARG A 92 17.34 2.38 -11.35
N ASP A 93 16.07 2.54 -11.67
CA ASP A 93 15.61 3.11 -12.94
C ASP A 93 15.67 4.67 -12.96
N GLY A 94 16.14 5.31 -11.88
CA GLY A 94 16.26 6.78 -11.79
C GLY A 94 14.94 7.55 -11.63
N ARG A 95 13.81 6.84 -11.47
CA ARG A 95 12.48 7.45 -11.32
C ARG A 95 12.31 8.09 -9.95
N ILE A 96 12.82 7.42 -8.92
CA ILE A 96 12.98 7.97 -7.57
C ILE A 96 14.46 8.21 -7.33
N THR A 97 14.85 9.44 -7.04
CA THR A 97 16.24 9.79 -6.76
C THR A 97 16.50 9.94 -5.26
N ASP A 98 15.51 10.44 -4.52
CA ASP A 98 15.56 10.61 -3.07
C ASP A 98 14.28 10.06 -2.44
N SER A 99 14.37 8.80 -2.00
CA SER A 99 13.23 8.03 -1.51
C SER A 99 12.93 8.35 -0.04
N ILE A 100 11.64 8.45 0.27
CA ILE A 100 11.12 8.50 1.64
C ILE A 100 9.94 7.54 1.78
N PHE A 101 9.93 6.79 2.88
CA PHE A 101 8.77 6.01 3.31
C PHE A 101 7.95 6.85 4.30
N LEU A 102 6.81 7.34 3.85
CA LEU A 102 5.84 8.05 4.69
C LEU A 102 5.15 7.05 5.62
N ARG A 103 5.13 7.34 6.91
CA ARG A 103 4.45 6.56 7.95
C ARG A 103 2.98 6.90 7.94
N ILE A 104 2.15 5.93 7.60
CA ILE A 104 0.71 6.06 7.53
C ILE A 104 0.08 5.44 8.77
N HIS A 105 -0.78 6.20 9.43
CA HIS A 105 -1.51 5.77 10.61
C HIS A 105 -2.42 4.56 10.28
N PRO A 106 -2.45 3.50 11.09
CA PRO A 106 -3.16 2.26 10.78
C PRO A 106 -4.69 2.39 10.70
N ALA A 107 -5.26 3.51 11.18
CA ALA A 107 -6.70 3.81 11.03
C ALA A 107 -7.17 3.79 9.56
N VAL A 108 -6.28 3.94 8.58
CA VAL A 108 -6.63 3.75 7.16
C VAL A 108 -7.13 2.34 6.84
N LEU A 109 -6.80 1.33 7.65
CA LEU A 109 -7.31 -0.03 7.49
C LEU A 109 -8.82 -0.13 7.73
N ASP A 110 -9.41 0.85 8.42
CA ASP A 110 -10.84 0.92 8.70
C ASP A 110 -11.62 1.71 7.63
N PHE A 111 -10.95 2.18 6.57
CA PHE A 111 -11.61 2.88 5.48
C PHE A 111 -12.44 1.89 4.64
N ASN A 112 -13.60 2.34 4.18
CA ASN A 112 -14.47 1.51 3.34
C ASN A 112 -13.78 1.15 2.02
N GLY A 113 -13.83 -0.13 1.66
CA GLY A 113 -13.32 -0.65 0.39
C GLY A 113 -11.81 -0.88 0.35
N VAL A 114 -11.11 -0.81 1.48
CA VAL A 114 -9.69 -1.17 1.55
C VAL A 114 -9.48 -2.63 1.20
N ARG A 115 -8.44 -2.91 0.43
CA ARG A 115 -8.10 -4.26 -0.04
C ARG A 115 -6.67 -4.63 0.32
N PHE A 116 -6.40 -5.92 0.28
CA PHE A 116 -5.07 -6.49 0.51
C PHE A 116 -4.65 -7.38 -0.66
N THR A 117 -3.37 -7.35 -1.02
CA THR A 117 -2.74 -8.33 -1.92
C THR A 117 -1.54 -8.96 -1.22
N ASN A 118 -1.36 -10.26 -1.44
CA ASN A 118 -0.23 -11.02 -0.88
C ASN A 118 1.04 -10.98 -1.76
N ASP A 119 1.03 -10.16 -2.82
CA ASP A 119 2.14 -9.89 -3.74
C ASP A 119 1.88 -8.51 -4.38
N VAL A 120 2.79 -8.04 -5.23
CA VAL A 120 2.67 -6.77 -5.94
C VAL A 120 1.38 -6.77 -6.76
N SER A 121 0.47 -5.83 -6.46
CA SER A 121 -0.93 -5.87 -6.92
C SER A 121 -1.11 -5.82 -8.45
N ASN A 122 -0.19 -5.15 -9.16
CA ASN A 122 -0.25 -5.06 -10.62
C ASN A 122 0.31 -6.28 -11.36
N LYS A 123 0.92 -7.25 -10.65
CA LYS A 123 1.44 -8.48 -11.26
C LYS A 123 0.31 -9.40 -11.74
N SER A 124 0.47 -10.00 -12.92
CA SER A 124 -0.54 -10.93 -13.48
C SER A 124 -0.85 -12.09 -12.52
N GLY A 125 -2.11 -12.46 -12.40
CA GLY A 125 -2.59 -13.53 -11.50
C GLY A 125 -2.70 -13.16 -10.03
N VAL A 126 -2.28 -11.95 -9.62
CA VAL A 126 -2.49 -11.46 -8.25
C VAL A 126 -3.91 -10.94 -8.11
N GLU A 127 -4.64 -11.53 -7.17
CA GLU A 127 -5.97 -11.10 -6.74
C GLU A 127 -5.87 -10.29 -5.43
N SER A 128 -6.86 -9.44 -5.21
CA SER A 128 -7.01 -8.71 -3.96
C SER A 128 -8.23 -9.21 -3.19
N VAL A 129 -8.12 -9.23 -1.87
CA VAL A 129 -9.24 -9.54 -0.97
C VAL A 129 -9.63 -8.30 -0.16
N PRO A 130 -10.88 -8.20 0.33
CA PRO A 130 -11.24 -7.21 1.33
C PRO A 130 -10.33 -7.29 2.56
N ILE A 131 -9.96 -6.15 3.14
CA ILE A 131 -8.98 -6.10 4.25
C ILE A 131 -9.43 -6.89 5.47
N GLU A 132 -10.74 -7.01 5.68
CA GLU A 132 -11.37 -7.73 6.78
C GLU A 132 -11.09 -9.24 6.71
N GLN A 133 -10.79 -9.76 5.52
CA GLN A 133 -10.44 -11.15 5.26
C GLN A 133 -8.91 -11.37 5.23
N ALA A 134 -8.11 -10.30 5.27
CA ALA A 134 -6.67 -10.36 5.05
C ALA A 134 -5.89 -10.90 6.25
N ALA A 135 -6.46 -10.85 7.47
CA ALA A 135 -5.75 -11.23 8.69
C ALA A 135 -5.19 -12.66 8.66
N ALA A 136 -5.89 -13.60 8.03
CA ALA A 136 -5.42 -14.99 7.90
C ALA A 136 -4.33 -15.17 6.83
N LEU A 137 -4.16 -14.19 5.94
CA LEU A 137 -3.22 -14.24 4.82
C LEU A 137 -1.90 -13.51 5.13
N ILE A 138 -1.93 -12.61 6.11
CA ILE A 138 -0.77 -11.81 6.50
C ILE A 138 0.09 -12.60 7.49
N ASP A 139 1.34 -12.79 7.12
CA ASP A 139 2.37 -13.34 7.98
C ASP A 139 2.87 -12.30 9.02
N PHE A 140 2.10 -12.09 10.08
CA PHE A 140 2.45 -11.15 11.16
C PHE A 140 3.71 -11.54 11.92
N GLU A 141 4.09 -12.83 11.91
CA GLU A 141 5.30 -13.32 12.58
C GLU A 141 6.55 -12.69 11.93
N VAL A 142 6.71 -12.87 10.62
CA VAL A 142 7.89 -12.33 9.92
C VAL A 142 7.87 -10.81 9.80
N LEU A 143 6.69 -10.18 9.87
CA LEU A 143 6.56 -8.72 9.84
C LEU A 143 6.93 -8.05 11.17
N TYR A 144 6.56 -8.64 12.30
CA TYR A 144 6.60 -7.94 13.60
C TYR A 144 7.32 -8.68 14.73
N THR A 145 7.81 -9.89 14.49
CA THR A 145 8.55 -10.67 15.50
C THR A 145 10.02 -10.78 15.11
N ARG A 146 10.91 -10.83 16.11
CA ARG A 146 12.33 -11.12 15.87
C ARG A 146 12.49 -12.61 15.57
N THR A 147 12.71 -12.96 14.30
CA THR A 147 12.90 -14.34 13.83
C THR A 147 14.38 -14.70 13.62
N ASP A 148 14.69 -15.96 13.31
CA ASP A 148 16.05 -16.38 12.90
C ASP A 148 16.27 -16.12 11.41
N TRP A 149 17.00 -15.05 11.13
CA TRP A 149 17.31 -14.59 9.78
C TRP A 149 18.30 -15.49 9.03
N ARG A 150 18.91 -16.48 9.70
CA ARG A 150 19.78 -17.46 9.05
C ARG A 150 19.00 -18.62 8.45
N ASP A 151 17.74 -18.80 8.86
CA ASP A 151 16.86 -19.81 8.29
C ASP A 151 16.38 -19.35 6.89
N PRO A 152 16.74 -20.07 5.81
CA PRO A 152 16.29 -19.75 4.47
C PRO A 152 14.76 -19.73 4.32
N ALA A 153 14.02 -20.54 5.07
CA ALA A 153 12.55 -20.58 5.01
C ALA A 153 11.94 -19.29 5.57
N ILE A 154 12.48 -18.77 6.67
CA ILE A 154 12.09 -17.48 7.25
C ILE A 154 12.42 -16.34 6.28
N GLN A 155 13.59 -16.38 5.65
CA GLN A 155 13.96 -15.39 4.64
C GLN A 155 12.97 -15.38 3.46
N GLN A 156 12.57 -16.54 2.94
CA GLN A 156 11.59 -16.61 1.85
C GLN A 156 10.22 -16.03 2.25
N ARG A 157 9.74 -16.36 3.46
CA ARG A 157 8.49 -15.78 3.99
C ARG A 157 8.57 -14.26 4.09
N LEU A 158 9.68 -13.73 4.60
CA LEU A 158 9.88 -12.30 4.69
C LEU A 158 9.94 -11.62 3.31
N LEU A 159 10.69 -12.20 2.36
CA LEU A 159 10.77 -11.67 0.99
C LEU A 159 9.39 -11.64 0.32
N GLN A 160 8.49 -12.57 0.68
CA GLN A 160 7.11 -12.53 0.23
C GLN A 160 6.30 -11.45 0.96
N ALA A 161 6.43 -11.36 2.29
CA ALA A 161 5.73 -10.35 3.09
C ALA A 161 6.14 -8.91 2.75
N GLU A 162 7.36 -8.68 2.25
CA GLU A 162 7.82 -7.40 1.72
C GLU A 162 7.06 -6.93 0.48
N LYS A 163 6.34 -7.81 -0.20
CA LYS A 163 5.51 -7.50 -1.39
C LYS A 163 4.04 -7.31 -1.06
N TYR A 164 3.66 -7.49 0.20
CA TYR A 164 2.27 -7.29 0.62
C TYR A 164 1.87 -5.84 0.46
N GLU A 165 0.73 -5.60 -0.17
CA GLU A 165 0.18 -4.27 -0.34
C GLU A 165 -1.20 -4.14 0.32
N VAL A 166 -1.43 -2.98 0.94
CA VAL A 166 -2.75 -2.50 1.33
C VAL A 166 -3.16 -1.41 0.35
N LEU A 167 -4.33 -1.57 -0.25
CA LEU A 167 -4.85 -0.73 -1.31
C LEU A 167 -6.01 0.11 -0.76
N VAL A 168 -5.77 1.42 -0.58
CA VAL A 168 -6.77 2.36 -0.03
C VAL A 168 -7.47 3.08 -1.19
N PRO A 169 -8.80 2.94 -1.37
CA PRO A 169 -9.51 3.44 -2.56
C PRO A 169 -9.79 4.95 -2.55
N SER A 170 -9.37 5.65 -1.49
CA SER A 170 -9.69 7.05 -1.24
C SER A 170 -8.45 7.85 -0.86
N GLN A 171 -8.61 9.17 -0.73
CA GLN A 171 -7.60 10.03 -0.15
C GLN A 171 -7.21 9.53 1.26
N ILE A 172 -5.91 9.54 1.55
CA ILE A 172 -5.36 9.44 2.90
C ILE A 172 -5.06 10.87 3.36
N PRO A 173 -5.82 11.41 4.34
CA PRO A 173 -5.64 12.77 4.82
C PRO A 173 -4.26 13.03 5.44
N LEU A 174 -3.80 14.28 5.39
CA LEU A 174 -2.47 14.68 5.87
C LEU A 174 -2.26 14.34 7.35
N GLU A 175 -3.30 14.44 8.17
CA GLU A 175 -3.29 14.12 9.60
C GLU A 175 -2.97 12.64 9.91
N LEU A 176 -3.13 11.75 8.92
CA LEU A 176 -2.76 10.33 9.05
C LEU A 176 -1.34 10.05 8.58
N ILE A 177 -0.56 11.06 8.21
CA ILE A 177 0.82 10.94 7.72
C ILE A 177 1.79 11.50 8.78
N GLY A 178 2.56 10.62 9.43
CA GLY A 178 3.30 10.96 10.65
C GLY A 178 4.73 11.51 10.46
N ASN A 179 5.21 11.71 9.24
CA ASN A 179 6.56 12.20 8.95
C ASN A 179 6.63 13.00 7.64
N ILE A 180 5.60 13.82 7.41
CA ILE A 180 5.51 14.75 6.29
C ILE A 180 5.60 16.19 6.76
#